data_AF-A0A832R757-F1
#
_entry.id   AF-A0A832R757-F1
#
_cell.length_a   1.000
_cell.length_b   1.000
_cell.length_c   1.000
_cell.angle_alpha   90.00
_cell.angle_beta   90.00
_cell.angle_gamma   90.00
#
_symmetry.space_group_name_H-M   'P 1'
#
loop_
_entity.id
_entity.type
_entity.pdbx_description
1 polymer ?
#
loop_
_entity_poly.entity_id
_entity_poly.type
_entity_poly.pdbx_seq_one_letter_code
_entity_poly.pdbx_strand_id
1 'polypeptide(L)'
;MPDTLLIPILTLLALALVFGAVLGFAARAFKVEGDPLVEQINNLLPQTQCGQCGYPGCRPYAQSIADGGPINRCPPGGEGTIHELATLLDVEPQPLDAEHGVEDIRKVAYIREAECIGCTKCIQACPVDAILGSAKHMHTVIVSECTGCDLCVEPCPVDCIDMIPARNPMQNWQWQRPDSRPQLGKVRLIATDALRRAG
;
A
#
# COMPACT_ATOMS: atom_id res chain seq x y z
N MET A 1 -56.37 -25.24 19.45
CA MET A 1 -55.73 -23.89 19.39
C MET A 1 -54.21 -23.96 19.19
N PRO A 2 -53.42 -24.86 19.82
CA PRO A 2 -51.99 -24.98 19.50
C PRO A 2 -51.70 -25.66 18.14
N ASP A 3 -52.55 -26.60 17.71
CA ASP A 3 -52.32 -27.38 16.48
C ASP A 3 -52.39 -26.53 15.20
N THR A 4 -53.16 -25.45 15.20
CA THR A 4 -53.29 -24.52 14.06
C THR A 4 -52.06 -23.62 13.88
N LEU A 5 -51.20 -23.47 14.90
CA LEU A 5 -49.96 -22.69 14.82
C LEU A 5 -48.74 -23.56 14.51
N LEU A 6 -48.77 -24.84 14.87
CA LEU A 6 -47.66 -25.76 14.61
C LEU A 6 -47.47 -26.04 13.10
N ILE A 7 -48.56 -26.21 12.36
CA ILE A 7 -48.52 -26.48 10.91
C ILE A 7 -47.77 -25.37 10.14
N PRO A 8 -48.15 -24.07 10.25
CA PRO A 8 -47.45 -23.02 9.51
C PRO A 8 -45.98 -22.83 9.95
N ILE A 9 -45.66 -23.07 11.22
CA ILE A 9 -44.27 -22.99 11.70
C ILE A 9 -43.43 -24.10 11.05
N LEU A 10 -43.93 -25.33 11.03
CA LEU A 10 -43.23 -26.46 10.43
C LEU A 10 -43.08 -26.32 8.92
N THR A 11 -44.10 -25.79 8.22
CA THR A 11 -43.99 -25.58 6.77
C THR A 11 -42.97 -24.50 6.42
N LEU A 12 -42.94 -23.39 7.15
CA LEU A 12 -41.94 -22.33 6.95
C LEU A 12 -40.51 -22.83 7.25
N LEU A 13 -40.33 -23.61 8.32
CA LEU A 13 -39.04 -24.22 8.65
C LEU A 13 -38.57 -25.17 7.56
N ALA A 14 -39.45 -26.07 7.09
CA ALA A 14 -39.13 -27.01 6.03
C ALA A 14 -38.75 -26.29 4.73
N LEU A 15 -39.52 -25.26 4.37
CA LEU A 15 -39.28 -24.46 3.17
C LEU A 15 -37.93 -23.72 3.26
N ALA A 16 -37.62 -23.12 4.41
CA ALA A 16 -36.34 -22.46 4.65
C ALA A 16 -35.15 -23.43 4.55
N LEU A 17 -35.31 -24.65 5.08
CA LEU A 17 -34.28 -25.68 5.05
C LEU A 17 -34.03 -26.18 3.62
N VAL A 18 -35.11 -26.39 2.85
CA VAL A 18 -35.02 -26.81 1.44
C VAL A 18 -34.37 -25.71 0.60
N PHE A 19 -34.85 -24.47 0.65
CA PHE A 19 -34.25 -23.39 -0.14
C PHE A 19 -32.83 -23.08 0.31
N GLY A 20 -32.54 -23.09 1.61
CA GLY A 20 -31.19 -22.93 2.14
C GLY A 20 -30.24 -24.02 1.65
N ALA A 21 -30.67 -25.28 1.63
CA ALA A 21 -29.89 -26.40 1.11
C ALA A 21 -29.66 -26.28 -0.40
N VAL A 22 -30.69 -25.94 -1.18
CA VAL A 22 -30.59 -25.77 -2.64
C VAL A 22 -29.65 -24.61 -2.99
N LEU A 23 -29.81 -23.44 -2.35
CA LEU A 23 -28.95 -22.28 -2.59
C LEU A 23 -27.52 -22.54 -2.10
N GLY A 24 -27.35 -23.17 -0.94
CA GLY A 24 -26.03 -23.54 -0.42
C GLY A 24 -25.30 -24.55 -1.31
N PHE A 25 -26.02 -25.54 -1.83
CA PHE A 25 -25.48 -26.49 -2.80
C PHE A 25 -25.11 -25.80 -4.11
N ALA A 26 -26.00 -24.96 -4.66
CA ALA A 26 -25.73 -24.20 -5.88
C ALA A 26 -24.51 -23.29 -5.72
N ALA A 27 -24.39 -22.55 -4.61
CA ALA A 27 -23.25 -21.68 -4.36
C ALA A 27 -21.91 -22.43 -4.30
N ARG A 28 -21.91 -23.68 -3.84
CA ARG A 28 -20.69 -24.51 -3.78
C ARG A 28 -20.39 -25.21 -5.10
N ALA A 29 -21.42 -25.72 -5.78
CA ALA A 29 -21.30 -26.42 -7.05
C ALA A 29 -20.89 -25.49 -8.19
N PHE A 30 -21.36 -24.24 -8.18
CA PHE A 30 -21.05 -23.22 -9.19
C PHE A 30 -20.00 -22.21 -8.73
N LYS A 31 -19.19 -22.55 -7.72
CA LYS A 31 -18.06 -21.70 -7.33
C LYS A 31 -17.03 -21.69 -8.47
N VAL A 32 -17.03 -20.62 -9.26
CA VAL A 32 -16.00 -20.36 -10.27
C VAL A 32 -14.74 -19.91 -9.54
N GLU A 33 -13.72 -20.76 -9.51
CA GLU A 33 -12.38 -20.35 -9.11
C GLU A 33 -11.87 -19.38 -10.18
N GLY A 34 -11.42 -18.20 -9.77
CA GLY A 34 -10.93 -17.16 -10.69
C GLY A 34 -9.76 -17.66 -11.52
N ASP A 35 -9.41 -16.93 -12.58
CA ASP A 35 -8.26 -17.28 -13.41
C ASP A 35 -6.99 -17.36 -12.54
N PRO A 36 -6.35 -18.54 -12.42
CA PRO A 36 -5.20 -18.74 -11.56
C PRO A 36 -4.01 -17.87 -11.97
N LEU A 37 -3.94 -17.42 -13.23
CA LEU A 37 -2.89 -16.53 -13.72
C LEU A 37 -3.05 -15.11 -13.13
N VAL A 38 -4.27 -14.59 -13.09
CA VAL A 38 -4.58 -13.25 -12.57
C VAL A 38 -4.21 -13.16 -11.10
N GLU A 39 -4.49 -14.20 -10.31
CA GLU A 39 -4.09 -14.24 -8.90
C GLU A 39 -2.57 -14.27 -8.73
N GLN A 40 -1.84 -15.03 -9.56
CA GLN A 40 -0.38 -15.06 -9.52
C GLN A 40 0.22 -13.69 -9.84
N ILE A 41 -0.24 -13.05 -10.92
CA ILE A 41 0.17 -11.69 -11.28
C ILE A 41 -0.15 -10.71 -10.16
N ASN A 42 -1.37 -10.76 -9.61
CA ASN A 42 -1.78 -9.87 -8.54
C ASN A 42 -0.85 -10.01 -7.32
N ASN A 43 -0.46 -11.23 -6.95
CA ASN A 43 0.44 -11.44 -5.81
C ASN A 43 1.86 -10.89 -6.02
N LEU A 44 2.31 -10.72 -7.26
CA LEU A 44 3.61 -10.09 -7.58
C LEU A 44 3.55 -8.56 -7.57
N LEU A 45 2.37 -7.97 -7.76
CA LEU A 45 2.19 -6.52 -7.69
C LEU A 45 2.37 -6.00 -6.26
N PRO A 46 2.79 -4.74 -6.06
CA PRO A 46 3.13 -4.18 -4.74
C PRO A 46 1.93 -3.99 -3.79
N GLN A 47 0.70 -4.34 -4.23
CA GLN A 47 -0.54 -4.24 -3.45
C GLN A 47 -0.83 -2.86 -2.84
N THR A 48 -0.30 -1.79 -3.43
CA THR A 48 -0.48 -0.42 -2.94
C THR A 48 -1.82 0.19 -3.31
N GLN A 49 -2.55 -0.36 -4.30
CA GLN A 49 -3.84 0.18 -4.77
C GLN A 49 -3.81 1.69 -5.08
N CYS A 50 -2.65 2.22 -5.53
CA CYS A 50 -2.43 3.65 -5.69
C CYS A 50 -2.99 4.25 -7.00
N GLY A 51 -3.26 3.42 -8.01
CA GLY A 51 -3.82 3.84 -9.29
C GLY A 51 -2.87 4.55 -10.27
N GLN A 52 -1.58 4.67 -9.94
CA GLN A 52 -0.57 5.34 -10.79
C GLN A 52 -0.39 4.66 -12.16
N CYS A 53 -0.71 3.38 -12.27
CA CYS A 53 -0.70 2.62 -13.52
C CYS A 53 -1.91 2.88 -14.45
N GLY A 54 -2.84 3.76 -14.06
CA GLY A 54 -4.08 4.04 -14.80
C GLY A 54 -5.23 3.06 -14.53
N TYR A 55 -5.02 2.07 -13.66
CA TYR A 55 -6.04 1.10 -13.25
C TYR A 55 -6.53 1.39 -11.83
N PRO A 56 -7.79 1.10 -11.48
CA PRO A 56 -8.35 1.41 -10.15
C PRO A 56 -7.75 0.57 -9.01
N GLY A 57 -6.86 -0.37 -9.30
CA GLY A 57 -6.17 -1.18 -8.32
C GLY A 57 -5.23 -2.22 -8.95
N CYS A 58 -4.54 -2.98 -8.09
CA CYS A 58 -3.59 -4.01 -8.52
C CYS A 58 -4.30 -5.18 -9.22
N ARG A 59 -5.45 -5.64 -8.73
CA ARG A 59 -6.17 -6.78 -9.33
C ARG A 59 -6.71 -6.48 -10.74
N PRO A 60 -7.35 -5.33 -11.01
CA PRO A 60 -7.71 -4.94 -12.39
C PRO A 60 -6.51 -4.81 -13.32
N TYR A 61 -5.36 -4.34 -12.82
CA TYR A 61 -4.13 -4.32 -13.60
C TYR A 61 -3.59 -5.74 -13.86
N ALA A 62 -3.69 -6.63 -12.87
CA ALA A 62 -3.32 -8.03 -13.05
C ALA A 62 -4.18 -8.74 -14.09
N GLN A 63 -5.49 -8.42 -14.13
CA GLN A 63 -6.38 -8.92 -15.18
C GLN A 63 -5.94 -8.40 -16.56
N SER A 64 -5.65 -7.11 -16.70
CA SER A 64 -5.23 -6.58 -18.00
C SER A 64 -3.92 -7.20 -18.48
N ILE A 65 -2.98 -7.50 -17.57
CA ILE A 65 -1.76 -8.23 -17.90
C ILE A 65 -2.08 -9.66 -18.36
N ALA A 66 -2.95 -10.38 -17.65
CA ALA A 66 -3.38 -11.72 -18.04
C ALA A 66 -4.07 -11.74 -19.42
N ASP A 67 -4.78 -10.67 -19.76
CA ASP A 67 -5.42 -10.47 -21.06
C ASP A 67 -4.44 -10.04 -22.18
N GLY A 68 -3.13 -9.95 -21.89
CA GLY A 68 -2.08 -9.57 -22.85
C GLY A 68 -1.70 -8.08 -22.84
N GLY A 69 -2.07 -7.35 -21.80
CA GLY A 69 -1.69 -5.97 -21.57
C GLY A 69 -0.23 -5.78 -21.14
N PRO A 70 0.23 -4.51 -21.02
CA PRO A 70 1.63 -4.19 -20.72
C PRO A 70 2.00 -4.41 -19.24
N ILE A 71 3.14 -5.03 -19.01
CA ILE A 71 3.68 -5.39 -17.68
C ILE A 71 4.45 -4.26 -16.98
N ASN A 72 4.77 -3.19 -17.71
CA ASN A 72 5.72 -2.15 -17.33
C ASN A 72 5.04 -0.82 -16.92
N ARG A 73 3.80 -0.86 -16.42
CA ARG A 73 3.04 0.35 -16.05
C ARG A 73 2.97 0.61 -14.55
N CYS A 74 3.70 -0.13 -13.72
CA CYS A 74 3.62 0.00 -12.27
C CYS A 74 4.85 0.71 -11.67
N PRO A 75 4.84 2.06 -11.54
CA PRO A 75 5.93 2.81 -10.91
C PRO A 75 6.33 2.33 -9.50
N PRO A 76 5.39 2.03 -8.58
CA PRO A 76 5.78 1.62 -7.22
C PRO A 76 6.32 0.19 -7.15
N GLY A 77 6.12 -0.63 -8.18
CA GLY A 77 6.74 -1.95 -8.30
C GLY A 77 8.16 -1.90 -8.87
N GLY A 78 8.45 -0.87 -9.67
CA GLY A 78 9.75 -0.66 -10.30
C GLY A 78 10.15 -1.81 -11.23
N GLU A 79 11.44 -1.84 -11.58
CA GLU A 79 12.01 -2.86 -12.47
C GLU A 79 11.96 -4.26 -11.85
N GLY A 80 12.02 -4.36 -10.51
CA GLY A 80 11.94 -5.64 -9.79
C GLY A 80 10.64 -6.39 -10.07
N THR A 81 9.50 -5.72 -9.91
CA THR A 81 8.19 -6.31 -10.24
C THR A 81 8.08 -6.65 -11.73
N ILE A 82 8.63 -5.83 -12.62
CA ILE A 82 8.60 -6.09 -14.07
C ILE A 82 9.34 -7.38 -14.41
N HIS A 83 10.53 -7.61 -13.83
CA HIS A 83 11.30 -8.82 -14.06
C HIS A 83 10.59 -10.09 -13.55
N GLU A 84 9.94 -10.02 -12.39
CA GLU A 84 9.15 -11.13 -11.86
C GLU A 84 7.95 -11.45 -12.76
N LEU A 85 7.25 -10.42 -13.24
CA LEU A 85 6.15 -10.57 -14.19
C LEU A 85 6.61 -11.13 -15.54
N ALA A 86 7.74 -10.64 -16.06
CA ALA A 86 8.35 -11.12 -17.29
C ALA A 86 8.70 -12.62 -17.19
N THR A 87 9.27 -13.02 -16.05
CA THR A 87 9.59 -14.43 -15.76
C THR A 87 8.34 -15.30 -15.66
N LEU A 88 7.27 -14.81 -15.01
CA LEU A 88 6.02 -15.54 -14.87
C LEU A 88 5.31 -15.76 -16.21
N LEU A 89 5.35 -14.76 -17.09
CA LEU A 89 4.65 -14.74 -18.37
C LEU A 89 5.49 -15.24 -19.55
N ASP A 90 6.77 -15.57 -19.32
CA ASP A 90 7.74 -15.95 -20.34
C ASP A 90 7.86 -14.91 -21.48
N VAL A 91 7.94 -13.63 -21.09
CA VAL A 91 8.08 -12.49 -22.01
C VAL A 91 9.36 -11.70 -21.71
N GLU A 92 9.87 -10.97 -22.71
CA GLU A 92 11.05 -10.13 -22.53
C GLU A 92 10.73 -8.94 -21.60
N PRO A 93 11.57 -8.64 -20.58
CA PRO A 93 11.38 -7.49 -19.71
C PRO A 93 11.50 -6.18 -20.51
N GLN A 94 10.52 -5.31 -20.33
CA GLN A 94 10.49 -3.97 -20.91
C GLN A 94 10.80 -2.94 -19.82
N PRO A 95 11.51 -1.84 -20.13
CA PRO A 95 11.74 -0.79 -19.15
C PRO A 95 10.41 -0.16 -18.71
N LEU A 96 10.36 0.38 -17.49
CA LEU A 96 9.20 1.09 -16.97
C LEU A 96 8.70 2.14 -17.97
N ASP A 97 7.39 2.14 -18.23
CA ASP A 97 6.74 3.08 -19.12
C ASP A 97 6.84 4.51 -18.56
N ALA A 98 7.60 5.36 -19.25
CA ALA A 98 7.85 6.73 -18.85
C ALA A 98 6.58 7.59 -18.79
N GLU A 99 5.50 7.21 -19.48
CA GLU A 99 4.21 7.90 -19.39
C GLU A 99 3.53 7.70 -18.03
N HIS A 100 3.82 6.59 -17.36
CA HIS A 100 3.14 6.19 -16.12
C HIS A 100 3.93 6.54 -14.86
N GLY A 101 5.17 7.04 -15.00
CA GLY A 101 5.97 7.60 -13.91
C GLY A 101 7.42 7.15 -13.92
N VAL A 102 8.15 7.53 -12.88
CA VAL A 102 9.51 7.05 -12.59
C VAL A 102 9.41 6.09 -11.42
N GLU A 103 10.31 5.10 -11.35
CA GLU A 103 10.47 4.25 -10.17
C GLU A 103 10.63 5.14 -8.93
N ASP A 104 9.65 5.08 -8.02
CA ASP A 104 9.58 5.94 -6.86
C ASP A 104 9.38 5.10 -5.60
N ILE A 105 9.96 5.56 -4.52
CA ILE A 105 9.86 4.92 -3.22
C ILE A 105 8.43 5.15 -2.73
N ARG A 106 7.81 4.15 -2.10
CA ARG A 106 6.49 4.32 -1.47
C ARG A 106 6.49 5.56 -0.58
N LYS A 107 5.63 6.53 -0.88
CA LYS A 107 5.39 7.73 -0.06
C LYS A 107 4.12 7.58 0.75
N VAL A 108 4.05 8.32 1.84
CA VAL A 108 2.86 8.46 2.70
C VAL A 108 2.62 9.93 2.98
N ALA A 109 1.35 10.29 3.09
CA ALA A 109 0.96 11.64 3.43
C ALA A 109 1.32 11.93 4.89
N TYR A 110 1.89 13.11 5.13
CA TYR A 110 2.19 13.66 6.44
C TYR A 110 1.50 15.01 6.57
N ILE A 111 0.57 15.12 7.51
CA ILE A 111 -0.18 16.36 7.76
C ILE A 111 0.54 17.12 8.86
N ARG A 112 0.95 18.36 8.59
CA ARG A 112 1.48 19.27 9.62
C ARG A 112 0.34 19.72 10.52
N GLU A 113 0.19 19.08 11.68
CA GLU A 113 -0.98 19.29 12.54
C GLU A 113 -1.12 20.73 13.03
N ALA A 114 0.00 21.46 13.18
CA ALA A 114 0.01 22.86 13.60
C ALA A 114 -0.63 23.83 12.59
N GLU A 115 -0.68 23.48 11.32
CA GLU A 115 -1.22 24.30 10.23
C GLU A 115 -2.63 23.85 9.80
N CYS A 116 -3.05 22.65 10.23
CA CYS A 116 -4.33 22.06 9.86
C CYS A 116 -5.51 22.82 10.51
N ILE A 117 -6.36 23.41 9.67
CA ILE A 117 -7.58 24.13 10.12
C ILE A 117 -8.81 23.23 10.31
N GLY A 118 -8.69 21.92 10.06
CA GLY A 118 -9.79 20.98 10.23
C GLY A 118 -10.91 21.09 9.18
N CYS A 119 -10.57 21.33 7.91
CA CYS A 119 -11.54 21.55 6.82
C CYS A 119 -12.20 20.27 6.25
N THR A 120 -11.75 19.08 6.65
CA THR A 120 -12.25 17.75 6.26
C THR A 120 -12.20 17.39 4.77
N LYS A 121 -11.69 18.25 3.89
CA LYS A 121 -11.58 17.98 2.44
C LYS A 121 -10.64 16.81 2.12
N CYS A 122 -9.55 16.68 2.88
CA CYS A 122 -8.61 15.57 2.74
C CYS A 122 -9.25 14.22 3.09
N ILE A 123 -10.11 14.15 4.12
CA ILE A 123 -10.87 12.92 4.45
C ILE A 123 -11.73 12.50 3.26
N GLN A 124 -12.48 13.45 2.69
CA GLN A 124 -13.37 13.17 1.56
C GLN A 124 -12.63 12.72 0.29
N ALA A 125 -11.39 13.18 0.11
CA ALA A 125 -10.54 12.81 -1.01
C ALA A 125 -9.80 11.48 -0.81
N CYS A 126 -9.73 10.96 0.42
CA CYS A 126 -8.98 9.75 0.72
C CYS A 126 -9.79 8.49 0.35
N PRO A 127 -9.39 7.72 -0.68
CA PRO A 127 -10.16 6.55 -1.12
C PRO A 127 -10.10 5.37 -0.15
N VAL A 128 -9.11 5.36 0.75
CA VAL A 128 -8.83 4.28 1.71
C VAL A 128 -9.11 4.69 3.16
N ASP A 129 -9.63 5.91 3.37
CA ASP A 129 -9.95 6.45 4.69
C ASP A 129 -8.77 6.43 5.70
N ALA A 130 -7.55 6.68 5.20
CA ALA A 130 -6.33 6.67 6.02
C ALA A 130 -6.14 7.93 6.88
N ILE A 131 -7.04 8.92 6.79
CA ILE A 131 -6.92 10.21 7.47
C ILE A 131 -7.92 10.28 8.62
N LEU A 132 -7.43 10.41 9.85
CA LEU A 132 -8.25 10.58 11.05
C LEU A 132 -8.36 12.05 11.44
N GLY A 133 -9.56 12.48 11.81
CA GLY A 133 -9.80 13.82 12.34
C GLY A 133 -11.29 14.15 12.42
N SER A 134 -11.60 15.41 12.71
CA SER A 134 -12.97 15.91 12.78
C SER A 134 -13.02 17.35 12.28
N ALA A 135 -14.22 17.84 11.99
CA ALA A 135 -14.42 19.24 11.64
C ALA A 135 -13.84 20.17 12.71
N LYS A 136 -13.07 21.17 12.29
CA LYS A 136 -12.38 22.15 13.15
C LYS A 136 -11.35 21.53 14.11
N HIS A 137 -10.95 20.28 13.88
CA HIS A 137 -9.89 19.61 14.64
C HIS A 137 -8.76 19.20 13.69
N MET A 138 -7.55 19.08 14.23
CA MET A 138 -6.39 18.66 13.46
C MET A 138 -6.59 17.23 12.92
N HIS A 139 -6.12 17.00 11.71
CA HIS A 139 -6.15 15.70 11.06
C HIS A 139 -4.76 15.06 11.15
N THR A 140 -4.70 13.74 11.21
CA THR A 140 -3.46 12.96 11.17
C THR A 140 -3.64 11.75 10.26
N VAL A 141 -2.54 11.16 9.80
CA VAL A 141 -2.55 10.05 8.84
C VAL A 141 -2.15 8.76 9.52
N ILE A 142 -2.94 7.70 9.33
CA ILE A 142 -2.55 6.34 9.70
C ILE A 142 -1.59 5.83 8.62
N VAL A 143 -0.29 5.84 8.92
CA VAL A 143 0.78 5.49 7.97
C VAL A 143 0.61 4.08 7.38
N SER A 144 0.08 3.11 8.14
CA SER A 144 -0.14 1.73 7.67
C SER A 144 -1.18 1.63 6.55
N GLU A 145 -2.23 2.45 6.64
CA GLU A 145 -3.36 2.43 5.69
C GLU A 145 -3.15 3.38 4.51
N CYS A 146 -2.20 4.32 4.61
CA CYS A 146 -1.91 5.27 3.54
C CYS A 146 -1.26 4.57 2.34
N THR A 147 -1.90 4.68 1.18
CA THR A 147 -1.45 4.10 -0.09
C THR A 147 -0.46 4.98 -0.86
N GLY A 148 -0.36 6.27 -0.52
CA GLY A 148 0.49 7.23 -1.25
C GLY A 148 -0.05 7.62 -2.63
N CYS A 149 -1.37 7.81 -2.74
CA CYS A 149 -2.04 8.21 -3.99
C CYS A 149 -2.08 9.72 -4.25
N ASP A 150 -1.58 10.54 -3.31
CA ASP A 150 -1.45 12.01 -3.39
C ASP A 150 -2.74 12.82 -3.60
N LEU A 151 -3.91 12.16 -3.71
CA LEU A 151 -5.23 12.77 -3.91
C LEU A 151 -5.64 13.76 -2.80
N CYS A 152 -5.04 13.67 -1.62
CA CYS A 152 -5.35 14.54 -0.49
C CYS A 152 -4.65 15.90 -0.52
N VAL A 153 -3.60 16.06 -1.33
CA VAL A 153 -2.77 17.28 -1.39
C VAL A 153 -3.53 18.43 -2.03
N GLU A 154 -4.06 18.25 -3.25
CA GLU A 154 -4.74 19.32 -4.01
C GLU A 154 -5.98 19.89 -3.30
N PRO A 155 -6.83 19.09 -2.61
CA PRO A 155 -8.00 19.63 -1.91
C PRO A 155 -7.66 20.45 -0.67
N CYS A 156 -6.42 20.43 -0.16
CA CYS A 156 -6.04 21.09 1.08
C CYS A 156 -5.93 22.63 0.89
N PRO A 157 -6.81 23.44 1.51
CA PRO A 157 -6.84 24.89 1.27
C PRO A 157 -5.69 25.66 1.95
N VAL A 158 -4.97 25.02 2.88
CA VAL A 158 -3.86 25.59 3.64
C VAL A 158 -2.53 24.93 3.30
N ASP A 159 -2.53 23.98 2.34
CA ASP A 159 -1.33 23.29 1.86
C ASP A 159 -0.46 22.66 2.97
N CYS A 160 -1.12 22.05 3.96
CA CYS A 160 -0.46 21.47 5.14
C CYS A 160 -0.06 19.99 5.00
N ILE A 161 -0.06 19.42 3.79
CA ILE A 161 0.16 17.98 3.55
C ILE A 161 1.41 17.77 2.70
N ASP A 162 2.38 17.02 3.25
CA ASP A 162 3.62 16.65 2.56
C ASP A 162 3.63 15.15 2.23
N MET A 163 4.18 14.79 1.08
CA MET A 163 4.42 13.39 0.73
C MET A 163 5.85 12.99 1.13
N ILE A 164 5.96 12.20 2.20
CA ILE A 164 7.24 11.74 2.74
C ILE A 164 7.47 10.27 2.39
N PRO A 165 8.72 9.82 2.18
CA PRO A 165 8.99 8.40 1.98
C PRO A 165 8.57 7.60 3.21
N ALA A 166 7.79 6.53 2.97
CA ALA A 166 7.37 5.61 4.00
C ALA A 166 8.63 4.99 4.62
N ARG A 167 8.89 5.26 5.90
CA ARG A 167 9.97 4.57 6.60
C ARG A 167 9.60 3.10 6.66
N ASN A 168 10.29 2.26 5.88
CA ASN A 168 10.36 0.84 6.17
C ASN A 168 11.43 0.65 7.26
N PRO A 169 11.05 0.41 8.52
CA PRO A 169 12.02 0.23 9.59
C PRO A 169 12.90 -1.00 9.36
N MET A 170 12.54 -1.94 8.47
CA MET A 170 13.35 -3.13 8.19
C MET A 170 14.36 -2.93 7.05
N GLN A 171 14.01 -2.20 5.98
CA GLN A 171 14.94 -1.96 4.86
C GLN A 171 15.98 -0.87 5.15
N ASN A 172 15.63 0.12 5.98
CA ASN A 172 16.50 1.26 6.27
C ASN A 172 17.09 1.22 7.70
N TRP A 173 17.02 0.08 8.40
CA TRP A 173 17.76 -0.10 9.64
C TRP A 173 19.24 -0.27 9.33
N GLN A 174 19.93 0.85 9.26
CA GLN A 174 21.38 0.87 9.36
C GLN A 174 21.70 1.16 10.82
N TRP A 175 22.48 0.28 11.45
CA TRP A 175 23.12 0.61 12.70
C TRP A 175 23.94 1.88 12.48
N GLN A 176 23.46 3.02 12.98
CA GLN A 176 24.20 4.27 12.94
C GLN A 176 25.43 4.04 13.81
N ARG A 177 26.58 3.77 13.17
CA ARG A 177 27.86 3.76 13.86
C ARG A 177 27.96 5.10 14.58
N PRO A 178 27.96 5.15 15.93
CA PRO A 178 28.35 6.38 16.59
C PRO A 178 29.71 6.76 16.02
N ASP A 179 29.87 8.01 15.58
CA ASP A 179 31.07 8.47 14.87
C ASP A 179 32.32 7.94 15.57
N SER A 180 32.97 6.95 14.94
CA SER A 180 34.14 6.26 15.50
C SER A 180 35.41 7.10 15.40
N ARG A 181 35.27 8.40 15.14
CA ARG A 181 36.33 9.39 15.28
C ARG A 181 36.14 10.06 16.63
N PRO A 182 36.78 9.57 17.72
CA PRO A 182 37.19 10.53 18.73
C PRO A 182 37.94 11.63 17.98
N GLN A 183 37.68 12.89 18.31
CA GLN A 183 38.35 14.06 17.72
C GLN A 183 39.87 13.93 17.90
N LEU A 184 40.52 13.18 17.01
CA LEU A 184 41.95 12.85 16.97
C LEU A 184 42.80 14.06 16.56
N GLY A 185 42.29 15.27 16.80
CA GLY A 185 43.02 16.52 16.63
C GLY A 185 43.64 17.05 17.93
N LYS A 186 43.29 16.51 19.10
CA LYS A 186 43.73 17.06 20.41
C LYS A 186 44.06 16.03 21.50
N VAL A 187 44.14 14.74 21.20
CA VAL A 187 44.53 13.76 22.22
C VAL A 187 45.98 13.36 22.00
N ARG A 188 46.84 13.74 22.95
CA ARG A 188 48.25 13.35 23.03
C ARG A 188 48.31 11.86 23.42
N LEU A 189 48.07 10.98 22.46
CA LEU A 189 47.88 9.55 22.70
C LEU A 189 49.18 8.77 22.91
N ILE A 190 50.35 9.35 22.59
CA ILE A 190 51.66 8.72 22.82
C ILE A 190 52.65 9.79 23.32
N ALA A 191 53.35 9.50 24.41
CA ALA A 191 54.34 10.39 25.03
C ALA A 191 55.54 10.72 24.11
N THR A 192 55.77 9.90 23.09
CA THR A 192 56.98 9.91 22.23
C THR A 192 57.06 11.11 21.27
N ASP A 193 55.93 11.72 20.88
CA ASP A 193 55.93 12.86 19.95
C ASP A 193 56.35 14.20 20.61
N ALA A 194 56.58 14.22 21.92
CA ALA A 194 57.08 15.41 22.62
C ALA A 194 58.52 15.78 22.22
N LEU A 195 59.33 14.81 21.79
CA LEU A 195 60.77 14.99 21.56
C LEU A 195 61.15 15.27 20.10
N ARG A 196 60.24 15.10 19.14
CA ARG A 196 60.51 15.36 17.72
C ARG A 196 60.37 16.83 17.28
N ARG A 197 59.85 17.71 18.14
CA ARG A 197 59.67 19.14 17.83
C ARG A 197 60.68 20.07 18.50
N ALA A 198 61.67 19.52 19.21
CA ALA A 198 62.70 20.28 19.92
C ALA A 198 64.08 20.22 19.24
N GLY A 199 64.14 19.85 17.96
CA GLY A 199 65.36 19.84 17.14
C GLY A 199 65.15 20.59 15.84
#